data_AF-A0A2H3C3Z6-F1
#
_entry.id   AF-A0A2H3C3Z6-F1
#
_cell.length_a   1.000
_cell.length_b   1.000
_cell.length_c   1.000
_cell.angle_alpha   90.00
_cell.angle_beta   90.00
_cell.angle_gamma   90.00
#
_symmetry.space_group_name_H-M   'P 1'
#
loop_
_entity.id
_entity.type
_entity.pdbx_description
1 polymer ?
#
loop_
_entity_poly.entity_id
_entity_poly.type
_entity_poly.pdbx_seq_one_letter_code
_entity_poly.pdbx_strand_id
1 'polypeptide(L)'
;MSTSNWMPCTGCSCPNHHFPPQNAFSENSSFMTMDLMRLMRSNDQPLPAEADAIRGMISQHEERVATTDLRISALSAFRQDMVNLISKADEMIVALRGERERVLVEIKENRGLLSAVRRLPSEVLIQIFRETIEFPIKVTQSDRDVFWWDFTPVRCSLWTIELVSRCWRTVALTFPELWSYVNIIITDDGFAEGEYSLIRRLGLQLARSTQSSLSFSICDSDHSNYEKLPSSLELLLFSVSTRLRELHLCMTAEMFSAIPSLKLPLPSLEILSIHRR
;
A
#
# COMPACT_ATOMS: atom_id res chain seq x y z
N MET A 1 -3.53 -15.40 35.93
CA MET A 1 -3.66 -16.59 36.78
C MET A 1 -5.14 -16.84 37.01
N SER A 2 -5.75 -17.74 36.24
CA SER A 2 -7.04 -18.36 36.57
C SER A 2 -6.94 -19.80 36.10
N THR A 3 -6.43 -20.66 36.97
CA THR A 3 -6.55 -22.11 36.81
C THR A 3 -8.02 -22.44 37.00
N SER A 4 -8.75 -22.64 35.90
CA SER A 4 -10.11 -23.17 35.95
C SER A 4 -10.08 -24.48 36.73
N ASN A 5 -10.62 -24.45 37.94
CA ASN A 5 -10.92 -25.63 38.73
C ASN A 5 -11.92 -26.46 37.93
N TRP A 6 -11.40 -27.49 37.26
CA TRP A 6 -12.19 -28.44 36.51
C TRP A 6 -13.02 -29.25 37.52
N MET A 7 -14.32 -29.00 37.59
CA MET A 7 -15.25 -29.79 38.39
C MET A 7 -16.10 -30.68 37.47
N PRO A 8 -16.31 -31.97 37.81
CA PRO A 8 -17.25 -32.81 37.09
C PRO A 8 -18.65 -32.22 37.20
N CYS A 9 -19.28 -31.93 36.06
CA CYS A 9 -20.68 -31.54 35.98
C CYS A 9 -21.58 -32.74 36.31
N THR A 10 -22.69 -32.53 37.02
CA THR A 10 -23.70 -33.55 37.31
C THR A 10 -24.94 -33.32 36.44
N GLY A 11 -25.26 -34.29 35.56
CA GLY A 11 -26.55 -34.31 34.85
C GLY A 11 -26.56 -33.69 33.44
N CYS A 12 -25.42 -33.52 32.77
CA CYS A 12 -25.39 -33.12 31.34
C CYS A 12 -24.93 -34.24 30.40
N SER A 13 -25.44 -34.23 29.16
CA SER A 13 -24.98 -35.09 28.05
C SER A 13 -23.63 -34.65 27.45
N CYS A 14 -22.81 -33.98 28.24
CA CYS A 14 -21.55 -33.39 27.85
C CYS A 14 -20.44 -34.47 27.78
N PRO A 15 -19.50 -34.44 26.82
CA PRO A 15 -18.46 -35.46 26.65
C PRO A 15 -17.53 -35.67 27.88
N ASN A 16 -17.52 -34.71 28.81
CA ASN A 16 -16.73 -34.73 30.04
C ASN A 16 -17.19 -35.76 31.07
N HIS A 17 -18.35 -36.41 30.89
CA HIS A 17 -18.87 -37.42 31.83
C HIS A 17 -18.13 -38.77 31.82
N HIS A 18 -17.19 -38.98 30.89
CA HIS A 18 -16.50 -40.26 30.71
C HIS A 18 -15.22 -40.43 31.55
N PHE A 19 -14.86 -39.46 32.39
CA PHE A 19 -13.69 -39.57 33.27
C PHE A 19 -14.05 -40.27 34.58
N PRO A 20 -13.49 -41.46 34.89
CA PRO A 20 -13.56 -42.01 36.24
C PRO A 20 -12.80 -41.08 37.19
N PRO A 21 -13.30 -40.83 38.42
CA PRO A 21 -12.59 -40.02 39.39
C PRO A 21 -11.19 -40.62 39.66
N GLN A 22 -10.17 -39.75 39.76
CA GLN A 22 -8.77 -40.11 40.00
C GLN A 22 -8.56 -40.96 41.27
N ASN A 23 -9.55 -41.05 42.16
CA ASN A 23 -9.47 -41.82 43.41
C ASN A 23 -9.75 -43.33 43.27
N ALA A 24 -9.91 -43.87 42.05
CA ALA A 24 -10.00 -45.33 41.86
C ALA A 24 -8.64 -46.04 41.94
N PHE A 25 -7.53 -45.31 42.07
CA PHE A 25 -6.20 -45.86 42.37
C PHE A 25 -6.01 -46.16 43.86
N SER A 26 -7.10 -46.40 44.59
CA SER A 26 -7.01 -46.93 45.94
C SER A 26 -6.46 -48.36 45.85
N GLU A 27 -5.22 -48.47 46.32
CA GLU A 27 -4.53 -49.66 46.78
C GLU A 27 -5.50 -50.70 47.36
N ASN A 28 -5.98 -51.62 46.52
CA ASN A 28 -6.30 -52.96 47.01
C ASN A 28 -5.03 -53.79 46.89
N SER A 29 -4.00 -53.36 47.62
CA SER A 29 -2.86 -54.18 48.04
C SER A 29 -3.30 -55.11 49.16
N SER A 30 -4.31 -55.94 48.91
CA SER A 30 -4.67 -57.04 49.80
C SER A 30 -4.50 -58.36 49.06
N PHE A 31 -3.25 -58.71 48.79
CA PHE A 31 -2.85 -60.06 48.42
C PHE A 31 -1.69 -60.49 49.32
N MET A 32 -1.98 -60.56 50.61
CA MET A 32 -1.12 -61.19 51.61
C MET A 32 -1.94 -62.30 52.28
N THR A 33 -2.13 -63.42 51.59
CA THR A 33 -2.79 -64.60 52.19
C THR A 33 -2.09 -65.93 51.91
N MET A 34 -0.99 -65.96 51.14
CA MET A 34 -0.11 -67.14 51.06
C MET A 34 1.36 -66.71 51.12
N ASP A 35 2.09 -67.23 52.10
CA ASP A 35 3.52 -66.98 52.25
C ASP A 35 4.32 -67.81 51.23
N LEU A 36 4.44 -67.27 50.02
CA LEU A 36 5.20 -67.88 48.92
C LEU A 36 6.72 -67.66 49.07
N MET A 37 7.20 -67.12 50.20
CA MET A 37 8.63 -66.82 50.41
C MET A 37 9.51 -68.06 50.29
N ARG A 38 8.98 -69.25 50.58
CA ARG A 38 9.69 -70.53 50.36
C ARG A 38 10.04 -70.74 48.89
N LEU A 39 9.10 -70.48 47.98
CA LEU A 39 9.29 -70.62 46.52
C LEU A 39 10.22 -69.53 45.95
N MET A 40 10.33 -68.38 46.62
CA MET A 40 11.28 -67.32 46.22
C MET A 40 12.74 -67.63 46.64
N ARG A 41 12.94 -68.56 47.58
CA ARG A 41 14.25 -68.89 48.18
C ARG A 41 14.74 -70.31 47.88
N SER A 42 13.92 -71.12 47.19
CA SER A 42 14.20 -72.51 46.84
C SER A 42 13.68 -72.79 45.43
N ASN A 43 14.32 -73.75 44.73
CA ASN A 43 13.87 -74.25 43.43
C ASN A 43 12.90 -75.45 43.54
N ASP A 44 12.32 -75.68 44.72
CA ASP A 44 11.33 -76.74 44.93
C ASP A 44 10.05 -76.48 44.12
N GLN A 45 9.39 -77.54 43.66
CA GLN A 45 8.12 -77.43 42.94
C GLN A 45 7.03 -76.86 43.86
N PRO A 46 6.14 -75.97 43.36
CA PRO A 46 4.99 -75.49 44.12
C PRO A 46 4.06 -76.63 44.51
N LEU A 47 3.47 -76.54 45.70
CA LEU A 47 2.38 -77.41 46.09
C LEU A 47 1.16 -77.15 45.18
N PRO A 48 0.28 -78.14 44.96
CA PRO A 48 -0.88 -77.96 44.08
C PRO A 48 -1.74 -76.74 44.43
N ALA A 49 -1.98 -76.48 45.73
CA ALA A 49 -2.73 -75.33 46.20
C ALA A 49 -2.00 -73.98 45.96
N GLU A 50 -0.67 -73.95 46.06
CA GLU A 50 0.14 -72.77 45.73
C GLU A 50 0.08 -72.48 44.23
N ALA A 51 0.15 -73.53 43.40
CA ALA A 51 0.06 -73.41 41.95
C ALA A 51 -1.33 -72.92 41.49
N ASP A 52 -2.41 -73.38 42.11
CA ASP A 52 -3.78 -72.91 41.84
C ASP A 52 -3.97 -71.45 42.27
N ALA A 53 -3.45 -71.06 43.43
CA ALA A 53 -3.48 -69.67 43.91
C ALA A 53 -2.70 -68.74 42.97
N ILE A 54 -1.50 -69.14 42.53
CA ILE A 54 -0.70 -68.36 41.56
C ILE A 54 -1.45 -68.22 40.23
N ARG A 55 -2.05 -69.30 39.71
CA ARG A 55 -2.87 -69.23 38.49
C ARG A 55 -4.05 -68.27 38.65
N GLY A 56 -4.76 -68.31 39.77
CA GLY A 56 -5.86 -67.38 40.06
C GLY A 56 -5.40 -65.92 40.12
N MET A 57 -4.24 -65.63 40.74
CA MET A 57 -3.65 -64.29 40.77
C MET A 57 -3.25 -63.82 39.36
N ILE A 58 -2.66 -64.70 38.55
CA ILE A 58 -2.32 -64.39 37.16
C ILE A 58 -3.58 -64.02 36.38
N SER A 59 -4.63 -64.86 36.43
CA SER A 59 -5.88 -64.57 35.71
C SER A 59 -6.53 -63.26 36.16
N GLN A 60 -6.50 -62.94 37.46
CA GLN A 60 -7.02 -61.66 37.96
C GLN A 60 -6.18 -60.47 37.48
N HIS A 61 -4.86 -60.60 37.44
CA HIS A 61 -3.98 -59.55 36.91
C HIS A 61 -4.18 -59.36 35.41
N GLU A 62 -4.35 -60.44 34.64
CA GLU A 62 -4.68 -60.39 33.21
C GLU A 62 -6.00 -59.66 32.95
N GLU A 63 -7.05 -59.92 33.75
CA GLU A 63 -8.34 -59.21 33.65
C GLU A 63 -8.19 -57.71 33.98
N ARG A 64 -7.37 -57.36 34.98
CA ARG A 64 -7.07 -55.96 35.32
C ARG A 64 -6.30 -55.25 34.22
N VAL A 65 -5.35 -55.93 33.57
CA VAL A 65 -4.62 -55.40 32.40
C VAL A 65 -5.60 -55.14 31.27
N ALA A 66 -6.44 -56.12 30.91
CA ALA A 66 -7.45 -55.95 29.86
C ALA A 66 -8.41 -54.79 30.13
N THR A 67 -8.86 -54.62 31.37
CA THR A 67 -9.72 -53.50 31.78
C THR A 67 -9.00 -52.15 31.66
N THR A 68 -7.71 -52.12 31.99
CA THR A 68 -6.89 -50.90 31.89
C THR A 68 -6.66 -50.52 30.44
N ASP A 69 -6.36 -51.50 29.58
CA ASP A 69 -6.15 -51.29 28.14
C ASP A 69 -7.41 -50.77 27.45
N LEU A 70 -8.60 -51.27 27.82
CA LEU A 70 -9.87 -50.72 27.36
C LEU A 70 -10.04 -49.24 27.72
N ARG A 71 -9.66 -48.84 28.95
CA ARG A 71 -9.72 -47.44 29.39
C ARG A 71 -8.71 -46.55 28.68
N ILE A 72 -7.48 -47.02 28.49
CA ILE A 72 -6.46 -46.32 27.71
C ILE A 72 -6.96 -46.08 26.28
N SER A 73 -7.57 -47.09 25.68
CA SER A 73 -8.15 -47.01 24.33
C SER A 73 -9.28 -45.98 24.26
N ALA A 74 -10.19 -45.97 25.23
CA ALA A 74 -11.27 -44.99 25.32
C ALA A 74 -10.77 -43.55 25.48
N LEU A 75 -9.79 -43.33 26.36
CA LEU A 75 -9.17 -42.00 26.55
C LEU A 75 -8.40 -41.53 25.31
N SER A 76 -7.76 -42.45 24.60
CA SER A 76 -7.05 -42.16 23.35
C SER A 76 -8.02 -41.75 22.24
N ALA A 77 -9.17 -42.43 22.12
CA ALA A 77 -10.23 -42.04 21.19
C ALA A 77 -10.80 -40.66 21.51
N PHE A 78 -11.11 -40.39 22.79
CA PHE A 78 -11.60 -39.08 23.23
C PHE A 78 -10.59 -37.96 22.96
N ARG A 79 -9.30 -38.20 23.23
CA ARG A 79 -8.23 -37.25 22.89
C ARG A 79 -8.23 -36.96 21.39
N GLN A 80 -8.40 -37.98 20.54
CA GLN A 80 -8.43 -37.79 19.11
C GLN A 80 -9.64 -36.96 18.66
N ASP A 81 -10.82 -37.16 19.26
CA ASP A 81 -12.01 -36.36 18.99
C ASP A 81 -11.79 -34.89 19.35
N MET A 82 -11.17 -34.61 20.50
CA MET A 82 -10.83 -33.26 20.92
C MET A 82 -9.82 -32.59 19.98
N VAL A 83 -8.80 -33.33 19.52
CA VAL A 83 -7.85 -32.84 18.52
C VAL A 83 -8.58 -32.48 17.22
N ASN A 84 -9.50 -33.33 16.76
CA ASN A 84 -10.29 -33.06 15.56
C ASN A 84 -11.18 -31.81 15.71
N LEU A 85 -11.76 -31.59 16.89
CA LEU A 85 -12.56 -30.39 17.19
C LEU A 85 -11.71 -29.12 17.18
N ILE A 86 -10.49 -29.17 17.75
CA ILE A 86 -9.55 -28.04 17.72
C ILE A 86 -9.16 -27.72 16.27
N SER A 87 -8.81 -28.73 15.47
CA SER A 87 -8.47 -28.52 14.06
C SER A 87 -9.61 -27.86 13.27
N LYS A 88 -10.86 -28.29 13.48
CA LYS A 88 -12.03 -27.63 12.87
C LYS A 88 -12.19 -26.17 13.32
N ALA A 89 -11.99 -25.90 14.61
CA ALA A 89 -12.04 -24.53 15.13
C ALA A 89 -10.94 -23.64 14.52
N ASP A 90 -9.73 -24.17 14.36
CA ASP A 90 -8.62 -23.48 13.73
C ASP A 90 -8.90 -23.17 12.25
N GLU A 91 -9.46 -24.13 11.50
CA GLU A 91 -9.92 -23.92 10.12
C GLU A 91 -10.96 -22.80 10.02
N MET A 92 -11.94 -22.79 10.94
CA MET A 92 -12.95 -21.73 11.01
C MET A 92 -12.34 -20.35 11.32
N ILE A 93 -11.35 -20.28 12.23
CA ILE A 93 -10.64 -19.03 12.53
C ILE A 93 -9.91 -18.52 11.29
N VAL A 94 -9.21 -19.40 10.56
CA VAL A 94 -8.53 -19.02 9.31
C VAL A 94 -9.52 -18.50 8.28
N ALA A 95 -10.65 -19.19 8.09
CA ALA A 95 -11.71 -18.76 7.17
C ALA A 95 -12.28 -17.38 7.53
N LEU A 96 -12.57 -17.15 8.82
CA LEU A 96 -13.10 -15.87 9.31
C LEU A 96 -12.08 -14.73 9.18
N ARG A 97 -10.78 -15.00 9.38
CA ARG A 97 -9.72 -14.01 9.13
C ARG A 97 -9.64 -13.65 7.64
N GLY A 98 -9.75 -14.63 6.76
CA GLY A 98 -9.80 -14.41 5.31
C GLY A 98 -11.00 -13.56 4.91
N GLU A 99 -12.18 -13.86 5.46
CA GLU A 99 -13.39 -13.06 5.21
C GLU A 99 -13.26 -11.63 5.72
N ARG A 100 -12.74 -11.46 6.94
CA ARG A 100 -12.48 -10.13 7.50
C ARG A 100 -11.58 -9.30 6.60
N GLU A 101 -10.51 -9.88 6.05
CA GLU A 101 -9.62 -9.17 5.16
C GLU A 101 -10.31 -8.76 3.85
N ARG A 102 -11.10 -9.66 3.26
CA ARG A 102 -11.93 -9.34 2.07
C ARG A 102 -12.86 -8.15 2.33
N VAL A 103 -13.59 -8.18 3.44
CA VAL A 103 -14.51 -7.10 3.83
C VAL A 103 -13.77 -5.78 4.07
N LEU A 104 -12.56 -5.81 4.65
CA LEU A 104 -11.76 -4.61 4.83
C LEU A 104 -11.30 -3.99 3.51
N VAL A 105 -10.94 -4.81 2.52
CA VAL A 105 -10.62 -4.34 1.17
C VAL A 105 -11.84 -3.65 0.55
N GLU A 106 -13.01 -4.28 0.61
CA GLU A 106 -14.25 -3.71 0.09
C GLU A 106 -14.62 -2.38 0.79
N ILE A 107 -14.48 -2.31 2.11
CA ILE A 107 -14.69 -1.06 2.88
C ILE A 107 -13.73 0.03 2.39
N LYS A 108 -12.46 -0.29 2.16
CA LYS A 108 -11.46 0.67 1.70
C LYS A 108 -11.81 1.21 0.31
N GLU A 109 -12.21 0.33 -0.61
CA GLU A 109 -12.64 0.71 -1.96
C GLU A 109 -13.86 1.63 -1.91
N ASN A 110 -14.89 1.26 -1.13
CA ASN A 110 -16.10 2.06 -0.95
C ASN A 110 -15.84 3.41 -0.27
N ARG A 111 -14.94 3.46 0.72
CA ARG A 111 -14.50 4.74 1.32
C ARG A 111 -13.78 5.62 0.31
N GLY A 112 -13.00 5.02 -0.60
CA GLY A 112 -12.38 5.74 -1.72
C GLY A 112 -13.41 6.41 -2.62
N LEU A 113 -14.57 5.79 -2.83
CA LEU A 113 -15.68 6.38 -3.59
C LEU A 113 -16.29 7.62 -2.89
N LEU A 114 -16.28 7.63 -1.56
CA LEU A 114 -16.78 8.72 -0.71
C LEU A 114 -15.70 9.75 -0.33
N SER A 115 -14.51 9.67 -0.95
CA SER A 115 -13.40 10.58 -0.70
C SER A 115 -13.85 12.03 -0.73
N ALA A 116 -13.41 12.82 0.26
CA ALA A 116 -13.71 14.25 0.34
C ALA A 116 -13.28 15.00 -0.94
N VAL A 117 -12.20 14.54 -1.58
CA VAL A 117 -11.66 15.11 -2.82
C VAL A 117 -12.68 15.08 -3.97
N ARG A 118 -13.54 14.06 -4.02
CA ARG A 118 -14.59 13.94 -5.05
C ARG A 118 -15.79 14.87 -4.82
N ARG A 119 -15.90 15.43 -3.61
CA ARG A 119 -16.99 16.32 -3.18
C ARG A 119 -16.52 17.77 -3.04
N LEU A 120 -15.29 18.08 -3.43
CA LEU A 120 -14.78 19.45 -3.40
C LEU A 120 -15.57 20.29 -4.41
N PRO A 121 -16.07 21.47 -4.00
CA PRO A 121 -16.62 22.46 -4.92
C PRO A 121 -15.57 22.89 -5.96
N SER A 122 -16.04 23.34 -7.13
CA SER A 122 -15.17 23.82 -8.21
C SER A 122 -14.22 24.92 -7.75
N GLU A 123 -14.68 25.81 -6.87
CA GLU A 123 -13.93 26.95 -6.34
C GLU A 123 -12.68 26.48 -5.59
N VAL A 124 -12.82 25.45 -4.77
CA VAL A 124 -11.71 24.87 -4.00
C VAL A 124 -10.75 24.13 -4.93
N LEU A 125 -11.27 23.41 -5.93
CA LEU A 125 -10.44 22.74 -6.93
C LEU A 125 -9.59 23.73 -7.73
N ILE A 126 -10.17 24.86 -8.16
CA ILE A 126 -9.44 25.92 -8.86
C ILE A 126 -8.34 26.48 -7.98
N GLN A 127 -8.63 26.74 -6.70
CA GLN A 127 -7.61 27.24 -5.77
C GLN A 127 -6.45 26.25 -5.66
N ILE A 128 -6.74 24.96 -5.46
CA ILE A 128 -5.72 23.90 -5.47
C ILE A 128 -4.93 23.93 -6.77
N PHE A 129 -5.59 24.01 -7.93
CA PHE A 129 -4.92 24.01 -9.23
C PHE A 129 -4.01 25.22 -9.39
N ARG A 130 -4.41 26.41 -8.92
CA ARG A 130 -3.57 27.61 -8.93
C ARG A 130 -2.32 27.45 -8.08
N GLU A 131 -2.42 26.84 -6.90
CA GLU A 131 -1.25 26.56 -6.04
C GLU A 131 -0.26 25.57 -6.68
N THR A 132 -0.70 24.80 -7.68
CA THR A 132 0.18 23.91 -8.44
C THR A 132 0.89 24.58 -9.62
N ILE A 133 0.58 25.84 -9.93
CA ILE A 133 1.23 26.57 -11.02
C ILE A 133 2.55 27.15 -10.51
N GLU A 134 3.65 26.57 -10.94
CA GLU A 134 4.98 27.13 -10.70
C GLU A 134 5.36 28.07 -11.85
N PHE A 135 5.24 29.38 -11.63
CA PHE A 135 5.58 30.40 -12.60
C PHE A 135 6.19 31.65 -11.92
N PRO A 136 7.19 32.31 -12.51
CA PRO A 136 7.96 31.88 -13.70
C PRO A 136 8.88 30.69 -13.39
N ILE A 137 9.63 30.20 -14.39
CA ILE A 137 10.66 29.16 -14.17
C ILE A 137 11.61 29.65 -13.07
N LYS A 138 11.82 28.84 -12.03
CA LYS A 138 12.74 29.18 -10.94
C LYS A 138 14.17 29.05 -11.46
N VAL A 139 14.88 30.18 -11.41
CA VAL A 139 16.27 30.33 -11.81
C VAL A 139 17.09 30.53 -10.53
N THR A 140 18.06 29.66 -10.28
CA THR A 140 18.95 29.74 -9.10
C THR A 140 20.36 30.04 -9.55
N GLN A 141 21.09 30.92 -8.83
CA GLN A 141 22.48 31.20 -9.17
C GLN A 141 23.30 29.93 -9.01
N SER A 142 24.13 29.61 -10.01
CA SER A 142 24.93 28.40 -9.99
C SER A 142 26.07 28.52 -8.99
N ASP A 143 26.33 27.46 -8.22
CA ASP A 143 27.50 27.38 -7.34
C ASP A 143 28.82 27.36 -8.14
N ARG A 144 28.75 27.15 -9.47
CA ARG A 144 29.91 27.05 -10.34
C ARG A 144 30.50 28.40 -10.76
N ASP A 145 29.66 29.42 -10.96
CA ASP A 145 30.07 30.75 -11.43
C ASP A 145 28.97 31.80 -11.16
N VAL A 146 29.38 32.99 -10.71
CA VAL A 146 28.51 34.12 -10.31
C VAL A 146 27.64 34.64 -11.45
N PHE A 147 28.05 34.43 -12.71
CA PHE A 147 27.30 34.86 -13.88
C PHE A 147 26.35 33.79 -14.45
N TRP A 148 26.27 32.61 -13.82
CA TRP A 148 25.55 31.46 -14.35
C TRP A 148 24.36 31.09 -13.48
N TRP A 149 23.32 30.53 -14.11
CA TRP A 149 22.10 30.15 -13.42
C TRP A 149 21.70 28.71 -13.75
N ASP A 150 21.41 27.91 -12.72
CA ASP A 150 20.85 26.57 -12.84
C ASP A 150 19.31 26.63 -12.89
N PHE A 151 18.71 25.77 -13.72
CA PHE A 151 17.25 25.72 -13.94
C PHE A 151 16.64 24.46 -13.34
N THR A 152 15.54 24.63 -12.58
CA THR A 152 14.74 23.48 -12.14
C THR A 152 13.60 23.24 -13.13
N PRO A 153 13.54 22.07 -13.80
CA PRO A 153 12.48 21.77 -14.75
C PRO A 153 11.11 21.84 -14.06
N VAL A 154 10.23 22.71 -14.57
CA VAL A 154 8.88 22.83 -14.03
C VAL A 154 8.07 21.60 -14.40
N ARG A 155 7.65 20.83 -13.40
CA ARG A 155 6.71 19.72 -13.61
C ARG A 155 5.33 20.32 -13.84
N CYS A 156 4.99 20.56 -15.11
CA CYS A 156 3.72 21.18 -15.50
C CYS A 156 2.53 20.32 -15.01
N SER A 157 1.95 20.74 -13.89
CA SER A 157 1.03 20.01 -13.02
C SER A 157 -0.38 19.87 -13.61
N LEU A 158 -0.83 20.84 -14.39
CA LEU A 158 -2.21 20.92 -14.90
C LEU A 158 -2.55 19.78 -15.86
N TRP A 159 -1.61 19.35 -16.70
CA TRP A 159 -1.79 18.20 -17.60
C TRP A 159 -2.03 16.90 -16.83
N THR A 160 -1.36 16.72 -15.69
CA THR A 160 -1.57 15.57 -14.80
C THR A 160 -2.88 15.68 -14.03
N ILE A 161 -3.26 16.89 -13.60
CA ILE A 161 -4.52 17.17 -12.90
C ILE A 161 -5.73 16.76 -13.74
N GLU A 162 -5.71 17.00 -15.05
CA GLU A 162 -6.80 16.57 -15.95
C GLU A 162 -6.99 15.04 -15.98
N LEU A 163 -5.96 14.27 -15.67
CA LEU A 163 -6.01 12.80 -15.72
C LEU A 163 -6.64 12.20 -14.45
N VAL A 164 -6.80 12.98 -13.37
CA VAL A 164 -7.29 12.47 -12.07
C VAL A 164 -8.76 12.03 -12.14
N SER A 165 -9.63 12.85 -12.72
CA SER A 165 -11.05 12.52 -12.88
C SER A 165 -11.73 13.38 -13.93
N ARG A 166 -12.93 12.96 -14.38
CA ARG A 166 -13.76 13.78 -15.28
C ARG A 166 -14.12 15.14 -14.66
N CYS A 167 -14.43 15.18 -13.36
CA CYS A 167 -14.74 16.42 -12.65
C CYS A 167 -13.55 17.39 -12.67
N TRP A 168 -12.36 16.90 -12.33
CA TRP A 168 -11.14 17.71 -12.31
C TRP A 168 -10.79 18.25 -13.70
N ARG A 169 -10.91 17.42 -14.74
CA ARG A 169 -10.75 17.85 -16.13
C ARG A 169 -11.77 18.93 -16.50
N THR A 170 -13.05 18.73 -16.17
CA THR A 170 -14.09 19.73 -16.47
C THR A 170 -13.78 21.07 -15.81
N VAL A 171 -13.39 21.06 -14.53
CA VAL A 171 -12.99 22.29 -13.84
C VAL A 171 -11.77 22.91 -14.53
N ALA A 172 -10.68 22.17 -14.74
CA ALA A 172 -9.47 22.71 -15.37
C ALA A 172 -9.73 23.35 -16.75
N LEU A 173 -10.63 22.79 -17.55
CA LEU A 173 -11.00 23.33 -18.86
C LEU A 173 -11.98 24.52 -18.79
N THR A 174 -12.73 24.66 -17.69
CA THR A 174 -13.71 25.75 -17.52
C THR A 174 -13.05 27.07 -17.10
N PHE A 175 -11.81 27.03 -16.61
CA PHE A 175 -11.06 28.19 -16.11
C PHE A 175 -9.82 28.46 -16.98
N PRO A 176 -9.95 29.27 -18.06
CA PRO A 176 -8.87 29.53 -19.01
C PRO A 176 -7.64 30.19 -18.38
N GLU A 177 -7.80 30.92 -17.28
CA GLU A 177 -6.69 31.56 -16.57
C GLU A 177 -5.63 30.55 -16.09
N LEU A 178 -6.02 29.31 -15.78
CA LEU A 178 -5.08 28.26 -15.37
C LEU A 178 -4.06 27.95 -16.48
N TRP A 179 -4.48 28.05 -17.73
CA TRP A 179 -3.65 27.75 -18.90
C TRP A 179 -2.83 28.95 -19.38
N SER A 180 -2.94 30.08 -18.70
CA SER A 180 -2.34 31.34 -19.13
C SER A 180 -0.87 31.49 -18.75
N TYR A 181 -0.36 30.61 -17.88
CA TYR A 181 1.03 30.57 -17.43
C TYR A 181 1.80 29.52 -18.22
N VAL A 182 2.73 29.96 -19.06
CA VAL A 182 3.44 29.11 -20.01
C VAL A 182 4.94 29.15 -19.72
N ASN A 183 5.49 28.00 -19.33
CA ASN A 183 6.93 27.80 -19.16
C ASN A 183 7.48 27.02 -20.35
N ILE A 184 8.53 27.54 -20.97
CA ILE A 184 9.18 26.97 -22.15
C ILE A 184 10.66 26.84 -21.82
N ILE A 185 11.19 25.63 -21.96
CA ILE A 185 12.63 25.36 -21.89
C ILE A 185 13.07 24.95 -23.29
N ILE A 186 14.03 25.68 -23.85
CA ILE A 186 14.60 25.43 -25.18
C ILE A 186 15.65 24.35 -25.04
N THR A 187 15.36 23.17 -25.56
CA THR A 187 16.26 22.01 -25.62
C THR A 187 16.38 21.55 -27.07
N ASP A 188 17.51 20.91 -27.41
CA ASP A 188 17.72 20.34 -28.75
C ASP A 188 16.63 19.33 -29.13
N ASP A 189 16.24 18.45 -28.20
CA ASP A 189 15.15 17.48 -28.43
C ASP A 189 13.78 18.15 -28.58
N GLY A 190 13.53 19.23 -27.84
CA GLY A 190 12.21 19.87 -27.78
C GLY A 190 11.79 20.56 -29.08
N PHE A 191 12.76 20.88 -29.93
CA PHE A 191 12.59 21.63 -31.18
C PHE A 191 13.30 20.99 -32.37
N ALA A 192 13.76 19.73 -32.25
CA ALA A 192 14.38 18.97 -33.32
C ALA A 192 13.46 18.85 -34.55
N GLU A 193 14.05 18.83 -35.75
CA GLU A 193 13.29 18.68 -37.00
C GLU A 193 12.47 17.39 -37.00
N GLY A 194 11.15 17.51 -37.17
CA GLY A 194 10.20 16.39 -37.14
C GLY A 194 9.56 16.13 -35.78
N GLU A 195 10.07 16.73 -34.69
CA GLU A 195 9.52 16.61 -33.34
C GLU A 195 8.62 17.79 -32.97
N TYR A 196 7.34 17.71 -33.35
CA TYR A 196 6.36 18.78 -33.08
C TYR A 196 5.63 18.62 -31.73
N SER A 197 6.12 17.78 -30.84
CA SER A 197 5.39 17.39 -29.62
C SER A 197 5.23 18.56 -28.64
N LEU A 198 6.28 19.36 -28.46
CA LEU A 198 6.28 20.55 -27.59
C LEU A 198 5.40 21.64 -28.18
N ILE A 199 5.59 22.02 -29.44
CA ILE A 199 4.79 23.04 -30.12
C ILE A 199 3.31 22.67 -30.13
N ARG A 200 2.97 21.41 -30.39
CA ARG A 200 1.57 20.95 -30.33
C ARG A 200 0.98 21.09 -28.92
N ARG A 201 1.77 20.78 -27.88
CA ARG A 201 1.34 20.94 -26.48
C ARG A 201 1.13 22.41 -26.12
N LEU A 202 2.06 23.29 -26.54
CA LEU A 202 1.94 24.74 -26.36
C LEU A 202 0.71 25.28 -27.09
N GLY A 203 0.50 24.88 -28.35
CA GLY A 203 -0.70 25.26 -29.11
C GLY A 203 -2.00 24.84 -28.42
N LEU A 204 -2.04 23.64 -27.84
CA LEU A 204 -3.21 23.18 -27.08
C LEU A 204 -3.41 23.99 -25.78
N GLN A 205 -2.35 24.31 -25.05
CA GLN A 205 -2.42 25.17 -23.87
C GLN A 205 -2.92 26.58 -24.22
N LEU A 206 -2.42 27.14 -25.32
CA LEU A 206 -2.86 28.45 -25.81
C LEU A 206 -4.30 28.47 -26.29
N ALA A 207 -4.78 27.39 -26.91
CA ALA A 207 -6.18 27.26 -27.26
C ALA A 207 -7.07 27.24 -26.01
N ARG A 208 -6.61 26.60 -24.92
CA ARG A 208 -7.33 26.50 -23.65
C ARG A 208 -7.30 27.78 -22.83
N SER A 209 -6.28 28.62 -22.98
CA SER A 209 -6.26 29.94 -22.34
C SER A 209 -7.22 30.94 -22.99
N THR A 210 -7.83 30.60 -24.13
CA THR A 210 -8.85 31.39 -24.81
C THR A 210 -8.41 32.83 -25.09
N GLN A 211 -9.01 33.84 -24.45
CA GLN A 211 -8.67 35.26 -24.56
C GLN A 211 -7.97 35.80 -23.30
N SER A 212 -7.62 34.94 -22.34
CA SER A 212 -6.92 35.36 -21.13
C SER A 212 -5.54 35.95 -21.46
N SER A 213 -5.14 36.96 -20.68
CA SER A 213 -3.79 37.52 -20.70
C SER A 213 -2.77 36.45 -20.35
N LEU A 214 -1.66 36.40 -21.09
CA LEU A 214 -0.66 35.34 -21.00
C LEU A 214 0.59 35.80 -20.25
N SER A 215 1.11 34.91 -19.42
CA SER A 215 2.41 35.06 -18.77
C SER A 215 3.35 33.99 -19.29
N PHE A 216 4.46 34.39 -19.92
CA PHE A 216 5.43 33.52 -20.55
C PHE A 216 6.77 33.55 -19.80
N SER A 217 7.37 32.39 -19.62
CA SER A 217 8.75 32.23 -19.15
C SER A 217 9.48 31.35 -20.14
N ILE A 218 10.47 31.90 -20.83
CA ILE A 218 11.25 31.22 -21.85
C ILE A 218 12.69 31.14 -21.36
N CYS A 219 13.17 29.92 -21.15
CA CYS A 219 14.52 29.66 -20.71
C CYS A 219 15.27 28.80 -21.73
N ASP A 220 16.54 29.08 -21.92
CA ASP A 220 17.45 28.24 -22.69
C ASP A 220 18.09 27.17 -21.79
N SER A 221 18.16 25.92 -22.26
CA SER A 221 18.72 24.81 -21.48
C SER A 221 20.23 24.71 -21.59
N ASP A 222 20.85 24.01 -20.63
CA ASP A 222 22.30 24.05 -20.51
C ASP A 222 23.09 23.50 -21.71
N HIS A 223 22.42 22.67 -22.50
CA HIS A 223 23.00 21.91 -23.60
C HIS A 223 22.40 22.27 -24.95
N SER A 224 21.62 23.35 -25.02
CA SER A 224 21.02 23.78 -26.28
C SER A 224 22.08 24.39 -27.19
N ASN A 225 22.08 23.98 -28.46
CA ASN A 225 22.96 24.53 -29.50
C ASN A 225 22.30 25.69 -30.27
N TYR A 226 21.22 26.26 -29.74
CA TYR A 226 20.47 27.32 -30.40
C TYR A 226 21.12 28.69 -30.17
N GLU A 227 21.58 29.31 -31.26
CA GLU A 227 22.04 30.71 -31.26
C GLU A 227 20.88 31.73 -31.34
N LYS A 228 19.68 31.26 -31.72
CA LYS A 228 18.47 32.05 -31.92
C LYS A 228 17.24 31.28 -31.46
N LEU A 229 16.13 32.00 -31.25
CA LEU A 229 14.84 31.35 -30.96
C LEU A 229 14.47 30.38 -32.11
N PRO A 230 14.01 29.16 -31.79
CA PRO A 230 13.49 28.25 -32.82
C PRO A 230 12.34 28.91 -33.60
N SER A 231 12.32 28.82 -34.94
CA SER A 231 11.32 29.53 -35.76
C SER A 231 9.88 29.19 -35.40
N SER A 232 9.63 27.96 -34.96
CA SER A 232 8.29 27.53 -34.50
C SER A 232 7.85 28.24 -33.21
N LEU A 233 8.79 28.55 -32.32
CA LEU A 233 8.54 29.35 -31.13
C LEU A 233 8.35 30.83 -31.48
N GLU A 234 9.13 31.37 -32.42
CA GLU A 234 8.95 32.74 -32.91
C GLU A 234 7.54 32.96 -33.50
N LEU A 235 7.07 32.04 -34.34
CA LEU A 235 5.73 32.07 -34.92
C LEU A 235 4.64 31.99 -33.84
N LEU A 236 4.83 31.12 -32.85
CA LEU A 236 3.91 31.00 -31.73
C LEU A 236 3.85 32.29 -30.90
N LEU A 237 5.00 32.89 -30.58
CA LEU A 237 5.07 34.18 -29.87
C LEU A 237 4.39 35.30 -30.66
N PHE A 238 4.61 35.37 -31.98
CA PHE A 238 3.93 36.35 -32.82
C PHE A 238 2.41 36.19 -32.74
N SER A 239 1.90 34.95 -32.78
CA SER A 239 0.47 34.66 -32.75
C SER A 239 -0.23 35.06 -31.44
N VAL A 240 0.51 35.18 -30.34
CA VAL A 240 -0.05 35.51 -29.02
C VAL A 240 0.46 36.84 -28.45
N SER A 241 1.28 37.56 -29.20
CA SER A 241 2.01 38.77 -28.78
C SER A 241 1.10 39.84 -28.17
N THR A 242 -0.10 40.04 -28.71
CA THR A 242 -1.07 41.02 -28.21
C THR A 242 -1.69 40.66 -26.86
N ARG A 243 -1.63 39.39 -26.45
CA ARG A 243 -2.14 38.89 -25.18
C ARG A 243 -1.06 38.75 -24.11
N LEU A 244 0.23 38.88 -24.47
CA LEU A 244 1.33 38.78 -23.52
C LEU A 244 1.27 39.94 -22.53
N ARG A 245 1.15 39.58 -21.25
CA ARG A 245 1.12 40.48 -20.10
C ARG A 245 2.43 40.42 -19.31
N GLU A 246 2.99 39.23 -19.14
CA GLU A 246 4.28 39.04 -18.48
C GLU A 246 5.19 38.21 -19.39
N LEU A 247 6.44 38.63 -19.56
CA LEU A 247 7.45 37.92 -20.34
C LEU A 247 8.76 37.85 -19.56
N HIS A 248 9.15 36.64 -19.19
CA HIS A 248 10.42 36.33 -18.56
C HIS A 248 11.31 35.61 -19.57
N LEU A 249 12.50 36.14 -19.79
CA LEU A 249 13.47 35.61 -20.73
C LEU A 249 14.74 35.27 -19.95
N CYS A 250 15.21 34.02 -20.07
CA CYS A 250 16.49 33.60 -19.53
C CYS A 250 17.26 32.82 -20.59
N MET A 251 18.14 33.47 -21.32
CA MET A 251 18.83 32.88 -22.47
C MET A 251 20.22 33.49 -22.64
N THR A 252 20.98 32.97 -23.60
CA THR A 252 22.31 33.48 -23.93
C THR A 252 22.23 34.88 -24.54
N ALA A 253 23.34 35.63 -24.44
CA ALA A 253 23.43 36.97 -25.02
C ALA A 253 23.21 36.98 -26.55
N GLU A 254 23.62 35.90 -27.23
CA GLU A 254 23.45 35.71 -28.67
C GLU A 254 21.97 35.62 -29.04
N MET A 255 21.20 34.77 -28.34
CA MET A 255 19.76 34.66 -28.55
C MET A 255 19.04 35.98 -28.25
N PHE A 256 19.43 36.68 -27.17
CA PHE A 256 18.87 37.98 -26.84
C PHE A 256 19.09 39.01 -27.94
N SER A 257 20.27 39.01 -28.58
CA SER A 257 20.59 39.94 -29.66
C SER A 257 19.70 39.75 -30.90
N ALA A 258 19.11 38.56 -31.07
CA ALA A 258 18.20 38.25 -32.16
C ALA A 258 16.75 38.70 -31.88
N ILE A 259 16.32 38.87 -30.62
CA ILE A 259 14.93 39.20 -30.26
C ILE A 259 14.41 40.50 -30.91
N PRO A 260 15.17 41.62 -30.95
CA PRO A 260 14.68 42.85 -31.57
C PRO A 260 14.26 42.70 -33.04
N SER A 261 14.83 41.71 -33.74
CA SER A 261 14.48 41.44 -35.14
C SER A 261 13.07 40.87 -35.32
N LEU A 262 12.47 40.31 -34.26
CA LEU A 262 11.14 39.70 -34.27
C LEU A 262 10.00 40.72 -34.34
N LYS A 263 10.25 41.99 -34.00
CA LYS A 263 9.26 43.09 -34.04
C LYS A 263 7.90 42.72 -33.43
N LEU A 264 7.91 42.02 -32.29
CA LEU A 264 6.70 41.56 -31.62
C LEU A 264 5.86 42.76 -31.13
N PRO A 265 4.57 42.86 -31.50
CA PRO A 265 3.68 43.87 -30.94
C PRO A 265 3.25 43.43 -29.53
N LEU A 266 3.71 44.15 -28.51
CA LEU A 266 3.48 43.82 -27.10
C LEU A 266 2.63 44.90 -26.38
N PRO A 267 1.42 45.23 -26.88
CA PRO A 267 0.61 46.34 -26.34
C PRO A 267 0.07 46.10 -24.93
N SER A 268 -0.02 44.84 -24.50
CA SER A 268 -0.58 44.43 -23.20
C SER A 268 0.51 44.08 -22.17
N LEU A 269 1.79 44.26 -22.53
CA LEU A 269 2.91 43.83 -21.69
C LEU A 269 3.07 44.77 -20.51
N GLU A 270 2.95 44.21 -19.31
CA GLU A 270 3.12 44.90 -18.04
C GLU A 270 4.49 44.58 -17.42
N ILE A 271 4.96 43.34 -17.57
CA ILE A 271 6.21 42.87 -16.94
C ILE A 271 7.14 42.26 -18.00
N LEU A 272 8.36 42.78 -18.07
CA LEU A 272 9.46 42.20 -18.83
C LEU A 272 10.63 41.94 -17.88
N SER A 273 11.06 40.69 -17.77
CA SER A 273 12.24 40.30 -17.00
C SER A 273 13.26 39.64 -17.91
N ILE A 274 14.49 40.13 -17.87
CA ILE A 274 15.60 39.64 -18.68
C ILE A 274 16.69 39.18 -17.74
N HIS A 275 17.00 37.88 -17.79
CA HIS A 275 18.09 37.28 -17.05
C HIS A 275 19.10 36.75 -18.05
N ARG A 276 20.33 37.24 -17.97
CA ARG A 276 21.42 36.73 -18.79
C ARG A 276 21.87 35.40 -18.20
N ARG A 277 21.94 34.39 -19.05
CA ARG A 277 22.65 33.14 -18.77
C ARG A 277 24.15 33.29 -18.99
#